data_AF-A0A7S3S2L9-F1
#
_entry.id   AF-A0A7S3S2L9-F1
#
_cell.length_a   1.000
_cell.length_b   1.000
_cell.length_c   1.000
_cell.angle_alpha   90.00
_cell.angle_beta   90.00
_cell.angle_gamma   90.00
#
_symmetry.space_group_name_H-M   'P 1'
#
loop_
_entity.id
_entity.type
_entity.pdbx_description
1 polymer ?
#
loop_
_entity_poly.entity_id
_entity_poly.type
_entity_poly.pdbx_seq_one_letter_code
_entity_poly.pdbx_strand_id
1 'polypeptide(L)'
;TFQVQQFFDEWCGRFLDKSFKTWGPERVKAAALDLLAINGCPLTSEDIQMLSVMEEADMIQELVARMPIDMRSKFETIAMQLQMMVASATHTRKAADSGSPEALAECCADAENGAMKMAILKQASVHAAAEVAMLHHTQDSWMRNSELRLARLTKAAETADHARTYLVAIENQLEAFHESAKHKSSKMLMGFASNN
;
A
#
# COMPACT_ATOMS: atom_id res chain seq x y z
N THR A 1 -39.11 -0.08 5.05
CA THR A 1 -38.28 1.14 4.92
C THR A 1 -37.55 1.46 6.21
N PHE A 2 -38.24 1.62 7.35
CA PHE A 2 -37.60 1.96 8.63
C PHE A 2 -36.45 1.01 9.06
N GLN A 3 -36.64 -0.31 8.97
CA GLN A 3 -35.59 -1.29 9.32
C GLN A 3 -34.32 -1.16 8.46
N VAL A 4 -34.48 -0.81 7.19
CA VAL A 4 -33.38 -0.63 6.23
C VAL A 4 -32.61 0.65 6.56
N GLN A 5 -33.34 1.72 6.88
CA GLN A 5 -32.75 2.96 7.33
C GLN A 5 -31.94 2.76 8.61
N GLN A 6 -32.52 2.12 9.63
CA GLN A 6 -31.81 1.83 10.88
C GLN A 6 -30.54 0.99 10.65
N PHE A 7 -30.58 0.03 9.72
CA PHE A 7 -29.41 -0.76 9.36
C PHE A 7 -28.29 0.13 8.80
N PHE A 8 -28.58 1.03 7.86
CA PHE A 8 -27.58 1.93 7.28
C PHE A 8 -27.06 2.97 8.27
N ASP A 9 -27.93 3.53 9.12
CA ASP A 9 -27.54 4.43 10.20
C ASP A 9 -26.52 3.76 11.14
N GLU A 10 -26.84 2.54 11.60
CA GLU A 10 -25.97 1.77 12.49
C GLU A 10 -24.69 1.29 11.80
N TRP A 11 -24.80 0.88 10.52
CA TRP A 11 -23.67 0.43 9.72
C TRP A 11 -22.67 1.57 9.52
N CYS A 12 -23.13 2.69 8.98
CA CYS A 12 -22.30 3.86 8.74
C CYS A 12 -21.69 4.37 10.05
N GLY A 13 -22.48 4.48 11.12
CA GLY A 13 -22.00 4.92 12.43
C GLY A 13 -20.91 4.00 13.01
N ARG A 14 -21.05 2.67 12.90
CA ARG A 14 -20.05 1.72 13.45
C ARG A 14 -18.77 1.66 12.61
N PHE A 15 -18.88 1.68 11.28
CA PHE A 15 -17.73 1.54 10.39
C PHE A 15 -16.89 2.82 10.28
N LEU A 16 -17.54 3.99 10.18
CA LEU A 16 -16.86 5.27 10.05
C LEU A 16 -16.14 5.69 11.34
N ASP A 17 -16.71 5.37 12.51
CA ASP A 17 -16.20 5.88 13.80
C ASP A 17 -15.08 5.00 14.40
N LYS A 18 -15.18 3.67 14.30
CA LYS A 18 -14.40 2.76 15.16
C LYS A 18 -13.37 1.88 14.46
N SER A 19 -13.67 1.32 13.29
CA SER A 19 -12.85 0.26 12.69
C SER A 19 -12.17 0.64 11.37
N PHE A 20 -12.70 1.62 10.63
CA PHE A 20 -12.25 1.94 9.27
C PHE A 20 -12.14 3.45 9.01
N LYS A 21 -11.36 4.17 9.84
CA LYS A 21 -11.13 5.62 9.71
C LYS A 21 -10.58 6.07 8.35
N THR A 22 -10.02 5.15 7.57
CA THR A 22 -9.50 5.40 6.22
C THR A 22 -10.55 5.27 5.13
N TRP A 23 -11.76 4.78 5.45
CA TRP A 23 -12.84 4.62 4.48
C TRP A 23 -13.69 5.88 4.43
N GLY A 24 -13.94 6.37 3.21
CA GLY A 24 -14.92 7.42 2.97
C GLY A 24 -16.37 6.91 3.12
N PRO A 25 -17.35 7.82 3.30
CA PRO A 25 -18.76 7.47 3.50
C PRO A 25 -19.34 6.66 2.32
N GLU A 26 -18.97 7.02 1.09
CA GLU A 26 -19.38 6.31 -0.12
C GLU A 26 -18.92 4.84 -0.12
N ARG A 27 -17.68 4.59 0.31
CA ARG A 27 -17.12 3.24 0.38
C ARG A 27 -17.82 2.39 1.44
N VAL A 28 -18.23 2.99 2.55
CA VAL A 28 -18.96 2.29 3.61
C VAL A 28 -20.37 1.91 3.14
N LYS A 29 -21.05 2.81 2.42
CA LYS A 29 -22.35 2.52 1.78
C LYS A 29 -22.21 1.44 0.71
N ALA A 30 -21.21 1.53 -0.16
CA ALA A 30 -20.96 0.54 -1.21
C ALA A 30 -20.76 -0.86 -0.61
N ALA A 31 -19.98 -0.98 0.47
CA ALA A 31 -19.77 -2.27 1.14
C ALA A 31 -21.06 -2.86 1.76
N ALA A 32 -21.95 -2.03 2.31
CA ALA A 32 -23.26 -2.50 2.75
C ALA A 32 -24.12 -2.99 1.58
N LEU A 33 -24.12 -2.26 0.47
CA LEU A 33 -24.86 -2.63 -0.74
C LEU A 33 -24.32 -3.92 -1.39
N ASP A 34 -22.99 -4.10 -1.43
CA ASP A 34 -22.34 -5.34 -1.87
C ASP A 34 -22.81 -6.53 -1.03
N LEU A 35 -22.88 -6.38 0.29
CA LEU A 35 -23.38 -7.43 1.18
C LEU A 35 -24.84 -7.75 0.92
N LEU A 36 -25.68 -6.74 0.68
CA LEU A 36 -27.08 -6.97 0.31
C LEU A 36 -27.19 -7.68 -1.04
N ALA A 37 -26.33 -7.35 -2.00
CA ALA A 37 -26.27 -8.02 -3.30
C ALA A 37 -25.92 -9.51 -3.16
N ILE A 38 -24.91 -9.83 -2.35
CA ILE A 38 -24.52 -11.22 -2.02
C ILE A 38 -25.67 -11.98 -1.37
N ASN A 39 -26.49 -11.31 -0.55
CA ASN A 39 -27.64 -11.90 0.13
C ASN A 39 -28.93 -11.93 -0.73
N GLY A 40 -28.82 -11.67 -2.05
CA GLY A 40 -29.91 -11.87 -3.01
C GLY A 40 -30.64 -10.60 -3.43
N CYS A 41 -30.14 -9.41 -3.09
CA CYS A 41 -30.63 -8.17 -3.69
C CYS A 41 -30.11 -8.08 -5.14
N PRO A 42 -30.96 -7.84 -6.16
CA PRO A 42 -30.53 -7.79 -7.55
C PRO A 42 -29.86 -6.45 -7.87
N LEU A 43 -28.66 -6.23 -7.32
CA LEU A 43 -27.84 -5.05 -7.55
C LEU A 43 -26.64 -5.43 -8.41
N THR A 44 -26.43 -4.69 -9.50
CA THR A 44 -25.21 -4.77 -10.30
C THR A 44 -24.12 -3.88 -9.69
N SER A 45 -22.86 -4.06 -10.11
CA SER A 45 -21.77 -3.19 -9.67
C SER A 45 -22.00 -1.71 -10.04
N GLU A 46 -22.69 -1.44 -11.14
CA GLU A 46 -23.07 -0.09 -11.57
C GLU A 46 -24.14 0.51 -10.64
N ASP A 47 -25.14 -0.30 -10.25
CA ASP A 47 -26.17 0.13 -9.30
C ASP A 47 -25.55 0.49 -7.94
N ILE A 48 -24.58 -0.29 -7.48
CA ILE A 48 -23.91 -0.08 -6.20
C ILE A 48 -23.13 1.24 -6.20
N GLN A 49 -22.39 1.52 -7.27
CA GLN A 49 -21.68 2.79 -7.42
C GLN A 49 -22.66 3.96 -7.43
N MET A 50 -23.72 3.88 -8.23
CA MET A 50 -24.75 4.92 -8.31
C MET A 50 -25.39 5.18 -6.94
N LEU A 51 -25.87 4.12 -6.28
CA LEU A 51 -26.55 4.22 -4.98
C LEU A 51 -25.60 4.71 -3.87
N SER A 52 -24.31 4.37 -3.91
CA SER A 52 -23.34 4.77 -2.89
C SER A 52 -23.10 6.28 -2.81
N VAL A 53 -23.28 6.98 -3.94
CA VAL A 53 -23.08 8.44 -4.07
C VAL A 53 -24.36 9.22 -3.76
N MET A 54 -25.52 8.56 -3.79
CA MET A 54 -26.80 9.19 -3.48
C MET A 54 -26.91 9.63 -2.02
N GLU A 55 -27.77 10.63 -1.81
CA GLU A 55 -28.23 11.02 -0.48
C GLU A 55 -28.94 9.82 0.17
N GLU A 56 -28.76 9.67 1.49
CA GLU A 56 -29.10 8.42 2.16
C GLU A 56 -30.60 8.12 2.13
N ALA A 57 -31.46 9.13 2.28
CA ALA A 57 -32.90 8.93 2.23
C ALA A 57 -33.35 8.48 0.83
N ASP A 58 -32.80 9.09 -0.22
CA ASP A 58 -33.10 8.72 -1.61
C ASP A 58 -32.56 7.31 -1.95
N MET A 59 -31.34 6.99 -1.49
CA MET A 59 -30.73 5.67 -1.64
C MET A 59 -31.59 4.58 -1.01
N ILE A 60 -32.08 4.80 0.22
CA ILE A 60 -32.90 3.82 0.93
C ILE A 60 -34.22 3.58 0.21
N GLN A 61 -34.86 4.64 -0.32
CA GLN A 61 -36.11 4.49 -1.07
C GLN A 61 -35.92 3.64 -2.33
N GLU A 62 -34.89 3.94 -3.11
CA GLU A 62 -34.56 3.21 -4.33
C GLU A 62 -34.17 1.75 -4.04
N LEU A 63 -33.37 1.52 -3.00
CA LEU A 63 -32.99 0.19 -2.55
C LEU A 63 -34.21 -0.63 -2.10
N VAL A 64 -35.10 -0.03 -1.30
CA VAL A 64 -36.33 -0.68 -0.87
C VAL A 64 -37.19 -1.04 -2.07
N ALA A 65 -37.31 -0.18 -3.07
CA ALA A 65 -38.09 -0.48 -4.27
C ALA A 65 -37.56 -1.73 -5.01
N ARG A 66 -36.23 -1.90 -5.07
CA ARG A 66 -35.56 -3.01 -5.77
C ARG A 66 -35.45 -4.31 -4.96
N MET A 67 -35.57 -4.25 -3.64
CA MET A 67 -35.46 -5.45 -2.80
C MET A 67 -36.60 -6.45 -3.07
N PRO A 68 -36.30 -7.75 -3.28
CA PRO A 68 -37.30 -8.80 -3.39
C PRO A 68 -38.15 -8.92 -2.12
N ILE A 69 -39.43 -9.29 -2.26
CA ILE A 69 -40.38 -9.41 -1.13
C ILE A 69 -39.86 -10.39 -0.08
N ASP A 70 -39.32 -11.53 -0.50
CA ASP A 70 -38.76 -12.55 0.39
C ASP A 70 -37.60 -11.99 1.23
N MET A 71 -36.73 -11.19 0.61
CA MET A 71 -35.62 -10.53 1.29
C MET A 71 -36.13 -9.49 2.29
N ARG A 72 -37.13 -8.68 1.91
CA ARG A 72 -37.73 -7.68 2.82
C ARG A 72 -38.31 -8.35 4.08
N SER A 73 -38.97 -9.50 3.94
CA SER A 73 -39.55 -10.22 5.08
C SER A 73 -38.50 -10.79 6.04
N LYS A 74 -37.28 -11.06 5.56
CA LYS A 74 -36.16 -11.62 6.36
C LYS A 74 -35.07 -10.58 6.64
N PHE A 75 -35.29 -9.33 6.27
CA PHE A 75 -34.27 -8.30 6.27
C PHE A 75 -33.68 -8.10 7.68
N GLU A 76 -34.51 -8.11 8.71
CA GLU A 76 -34.07 -7.98 10.10
C GLU A 76 -33.11 -9.10 10.51
N THR A 77 -33.37 -10.34 10.10
CA THR A 77 -32.48 -11.48 10.36
C THR A 77 -31.16 -11.31 9.62
N ILE A 78 -31.18 -10.89 8.35
CA ILE A 78 -29.97 -10.64 7.56
C ILE A 78 -29.15 -9.51 8.18
N ALA A 79 -29.79 -8.40 8.51
CA ALA A 79 -29.16 -7.24 9.14
C ALA A 79 -28.48 -7.63 10.46
N MET A 80 -29.18 -8.40 11.31
CA MET A 80 -28.63 -8.90 12.57
C MET A 80 -27.39 -9.80 12.34
N GLN A 81 -27.45 -10.73 11.38
CA GLN A 81 -26.31 -11.59 11.04
C GLN A 81 -25.10 -10.79 10.55
N LEU A 82 -25.33 -9.78 9.71
CA LEU A 82 -24.26 -8.88 9.25
C LEU A 82 -23.66 -8.09 10.42
N GLN A 83 -24.48 -7.58 11.34
CA GLN A 83 -23.99 -6.90 12.53
C GLN A 83 -23.14 -7.82 13.42
N MET A 84 -23.56 -9.08 13.62
CA MET A 84 -22.81 -10.08 14.37
C MET A 84 -21.46 -10.38 13.71
N MET A 85 -21.42 -10.45 12.37
CA MET A 85 -20.20 -10.64 11.59
C MET A 85 -19.21 -9.50 11.81
N VAL A 86 -19.69 -8.26 11.75
CA VAL A 86 -18.85 -7.06 11.94
C VAL A 86 -18.33 -6.95 13.37
N ALA A 87 -19.18 -7.24 14.35
CA ALA A 87 -18.79 -7.26 15.76
C ALA A 87 -17.71 -8.34 16.00
N SER A 88 -17.91 -9.54 15.45
CA SER A 88 -16.93 -10.64 15.55
C SER A 88 -15.61 -10.29 14.87
N ALA A 89 -15.65 -9.72 13.66
CA ALA A 89 -14.44 -9.28 12.96
C ALA A 89 -13.69 -8.18 13.74
N THR A 90 -14.42 -7.23 14.33
CA THR A 90 -13.82 -6.18 15.16
C THR A 90 -13.19 -6.74 16.42
N HIS A 91 -13.83 -7.72 17.06
CA HIS A 91 -13.30 -8.39 18.25
C HIS A 91 -12.03 -9.19 17.93
N THR A 92 -12.07 -10.02 16.88
CA THR A 92 -10.90 -10.79 16.40
C THR A 92 -9.75 -9.87 16.02
N ARG A 93 -10.02 -8.74 15.36
CA ARG A 93 -9.00 -7.74 15.05
C ARG A 93 -8.37 -7.15 16.31
N LYS A 94 -9.17 -6.72 17.29
CA LYS A 94 -8.64 -6.18 18.56
C LYS A 94 -7.77 -7.20 19.29
N ALA A 95 -8.17 -8.47 19.30
CA ALA A 95 -7.39 -9.54 19.89
C ALA A 95 -6.06 -9.74 19.14
N ALA A 96 -6.08 -9.72 17.80
CA ALA A 96 -4.87 -9.80 16.99
C ALA A 96 -3.93 -8.59 17.19
N ASP A 97 -4.50 -7.38 17.24
CA ASP A 97 -3.76 -6.12 17.45
C ASP A 97 -3.12 -6.04 18.85
N SER A 98 -3.61 -6.83 19.82
CA SER A 98 -3.02 -6.91 21.17
C SER A 98 -1.64 -7.58 21.21
N GLY A 99 -1.29 -8.35 20.17
CA GLY A 99 -0.03 -9.09 20.11
C GLY A 99 0.08 -10.29 21.06
N SER A 100 -0.96 -10.61 21.84
CA SER A 100 -1.00 -11.82 22.68
C SER A 100 -1.66 -12.98 21.92
N PRO A 101 -0.93 -14.08 21.68
CA PRO A 101 -1.51 -15.30 21.10
C PRO A 101 -2.65 -15.87 21.95
N GLU A 102 -2.56 -15.73 23.27
CA GLU A 102 -3.56 -16.20 24.23
C GLU A 102 -4.89 -15.46 24.05
N ALA A 103 -4.85 -14.13 23.92
CA ALA A 103 -6.04 -13.32 23.69
C ALA A 103 -6.75 -13.68 22.37
N LEU A 104 -5.98 -13.98 21.32
CA LEU A 104 -6.55 -14.41 20.04
C LEU A 104 -7.13 -15.83 20.12
N ALA A 105 -6.45 -16.75 20.83
CA ALA A 105 -6.93 -18.10 21.05
C ALA A 105 -8.22 -18.12 21.86
N GLU A 106 -8.31 -17.33 22.93
CA GLU A 106 -9.52 -17.15 23.75
C GLU A 106 -10.66 -16.57 22.91
N CYS A 107 -10.40 -15.51 22.15
CA CYS A 107 -11.38 -14.93 21.23
C CYS A 107 -11.94 -15.96 20.24
N CYS A 108 -11.10 -16.90 19.78
CA CYS A 108 -11.53 -17.96 18.84
C CYS A 108 -12.20 -19.15 19.54
N ALA A 109 -11.86 -19.41 20.80
CA ALA A 109 -12.43 -20.48 21.62
C ALA A 109 -13.81 -20.13 22.19
N ASP A 110 -14.19 -18.84 22.18
CA ASP A 110 -15.54 -18.39 22.51
C ASP A 110 -16.61 -19.19 21.75
N ALA A 111 -17.53 -19.79 22.52
CA ALA A 111 -18.66 -20.54 21.97
C ALA A 111 -19.60 -19.65 21.14
N GLU A 112 -19.69 -18.36 21.49
CA GLU A 112 -20.49 -17.40 20.74
C GLU A 112 -19.77 -17.00 19.44
N ASN A 113 -20.39 -17.38 18.31
CA ASN A 113 -19.91 -17.07 16.96
C ASN A 113 -18.54 -17.66 16.59
N GLY A 114 -18.04 -18.68 17.32
CA GLY A 114 -16.71 -19.27 17.11
C GLY A 114 -16.44 -19.69 15.66
N ALA A 115 -17.42 -20.31 14.98
CA ALA A 115 -17.28 -20.68 13.57
C ALA A 115 -17.05 -19.47 12.65
N MET A 116 -17.76 -18.37 12.89
CA MET A 116 -17.61 -17.13 12.12
C MET A 116 -16.28 -16.45 12.41
N LYS A 117 -15.87 -16.39 13.68
CA LYS A 117 -14.55 -15.86 14.09
C LYS A 117 -13.41 -16.63 13.43
N MET A 118 -13.50 -17.96 13.41
CA MET A 118 -12.52 -18.82 12.73
C MET A 118 -12.51 -18.65 11.21
N ALA A 119 -13.68 -18.47 10.58
CA ALA A 119 -13.76 -18.18 9.15
C ALA A 119 -13.11 -16.84 8.81
N ILE A 120 -13.38 -15.79 9.61
CA ILE A 120 -12.75 -14.47 9.49
C ILE A 120 -11.24 -14.59 9.62
N LEU A 121 -10.73 -15.32 10.63
CA LEU A 121 -9.30 -15.47 10.85
C LEU A 121 -8.61 -16.23 9.69
N LYS A 122 -9.23 -17.28 9.16
CA LYS A 122 -8.73 -18.00 7.98
C LYS A 122 -8.66 -17.09 6.75
N GLN A 123 -9.70 -16.29 6.51
CA GLN A 123 -9.69 -15.36 5.39
C GLN A 123 -8.62 -14.28 5.57
N ALA A 124 -8.48 -13.76 6.79
CA ALA A 124 -7.46 -12.77 7.13
C ALA A 124 -6.03 -13.32 6.93
N SER A 125 -5.75 -14.57 7.31
CA SER A 125 -4.43 -15.17 7.11
C SER A 125 -4.10 -15.39 5.63
N VAL A 126 -5.08 -15.79 4.81
CA VAL A 126 -4.91 -15.89 3.35
C VAL A 126 -4.63 -14.52 2.72
N HIS A 127 -5.36 -13.48 3.11
CA HIS A 127 -5.10 -12.12 2.62
C HIS A 127 -3.72 -11.61 3.04
N ALA A 128 -3.34 -11.81 4.30
CA ALA A 128 -2.02 -11.42 4.80
C ALA A 128 -0.89 -12.14 4.04
N ALA A 129 -1.04 -13.43 3.75
CA ALA A 129 -0.06 -14.18 2.97
C ALA A 129 0.06 -13.65 1.52
N ALA A 130 -1.07 -13.28 0.89
CA ALA A 130 -1.07 -12.68 -0.44
C ALA A 130 -0.38 -11.31 -0.45
N GLU A 131 -0.62 -10.47 0.56
CA GLU A 131 0.06 -9.16 0.71
C GLU A 131 1.57 -9.32 0.90
N VAL A 132 2.00 -10.25 1.76
CA VAL A 132 3.42 -10.56 1.95
C VAL A 132 4.07 -11.03 0.65
N ALA A 133 3.40 -11.87 -0.14
CA ALA A 133 3.89 -12.30 -1.44
C ALA A 133 4.07 -11.12 -2.42
N MET A 134 3.12 -10.18 -2.45
CA MET A 134 3.22 -8.96 -3.26
C MET A 134 4.37 -8.04 -2.80
N LEU A 135 4.58 -7.92 -1.49
CA LEU A 135 5.70 -7.17 -0.93
C LEU A 135 7.04 -7.78 -1.33
N HIS A 136 7.19 -9.11 -1.22
CA HIS A 136 8.40 -9.80 -1.68
C HIS A 136 8.65 -9.58 -3.17
N HIS A 137 7.61 -9.68 -4.01
CA HIS A 137 7.74 -9.42 -5.44
C HIS A 137 8.23 -8.00 -5.74
N THR A 138 7.67 -7.01 -5.03
CA THR A 138 8.06 -5.60 -5.16
C THR A 138 9.49 -5.37 -4.68
N GLN A 139 9.87 -5.99 -3.55
CA GLN A 139 11.21 -5.94 -3.01
C GLN A 139 12.23 -6.53 -3.99
N ASP A 140 11.95 -7.70 -4.58
CA ASP A 140 12.84 -8.34 -5.56
C ASP A 140 13.08 -7.47 -6.79
N SER A 141 12.01 -6.84 -7.27
CA SER A 141 12.09 -5.88 -8.37
C SER A 141 12.96 -4.66 -8.00
N TRP A 142 12.74 -4.10 -6.81
CA TRP A 142 13.49 -2.95 -6.30
C TRP A 142 14.98 -3.27 -6.06
N MET A 143 15.29 -4.42 -5.46
CA MET A 143 16.66 -4.88 -5.23
C MET A 143 17.41 -5.00 -6.55
N ARG A 144 16.83 -5.70 -7.54
CA ARG A 144 17.44 -5.87 -8.86
C ARG A 144 17.72 -4.53 -9.56
N ASN A 145 16.77 -3.59 -9.50
CA ASN A 145 16.95 -2.27 -10.10
C ASN A 145 18.06 -1.48 -9.39
N SER A 146 18.08 -1.52 -8.06
CA SER A 146 19.05 -0.83 -7.24
C SER A 146 20.46 -1.38 -7.42
N GLU A 147 20.62 -2.70 -7.48
CA GLU A 147 21.89 -3.36 -7.77
C GLU A 147 22.44 -2.96 -9.14
N LEU A 148 21.59 -2.97 -10.18
CA LEU A 148 22.00 -2.54 -11.51
C LEU A 148 22.43 -1.07 -11.54
N ARG A 149 21.72 -0.21 -10.80
CA ARG A 149 22.08 1.21 -10.67
C ARG A 149 23.39 1.39 -9.92
N LEU A 150 23.58 0.69 -8.81
CA LEU A 150 24.82 0.71 -8.04
C LEU A 150 26.00 0.25 -8.90
N ALA A 151 25.87 -0.86 -9.63
CA ALA A 151 26.92 -1.36 -10.52
C ALA A 151 27.34 -0.31 -11.57
N ARG A 152 26.37 0.42 -12.15
CA ARG A 152 26.65 1.51 -13.11
C ARG A 152 27.37 2.67 -12.44
N LEU A 153 26.94 3.08 -11.24
CA LEU A 153 27.57 4.18 -10.50
C LEU A 153 28.99 3.83 -10.06
N THR A 154 29.22 2.60 -9.57
CA THR A 154 30.54 2.10 -9.21
C THR A 154 31.48 2.14 -10.42
N LYS A 155 31.04 1.63 -11.57
CA LYS A 155 31.83 1.68 -12.81
C LYS A 155 32.15 3.12 -13.25
N ALA A 156 31.19 4.04 -13.12
CA ALA A 156 31.41 5.44 -13.44
C ALA A 156 32.42 6.09 -12.48
N ALA A 157 32.37 5.76 -11.18
CA ALA A 157 33.32 6.23 -10.18
C ALA A 157 34.74 5.70 -10.45
N GLU A 158 34.89 4.41 -10.76
CA GLU A 158 36.18 3.81 -11.15
C GLU A 158 36.78 4.51 -12.38
N THR A 159 35.94 4.78 -13.40
CA THR A 159 36.38 5.47 -14.62
C THR A 159 36.83 6.90 -14.33
N ALA A 160 36.10 7.61 -13.46
CA ALA A 160 36.45 8.97 -13.04
C ALA A 160 37.77 8.99 -12.26
N ASP A 161 38.00 8.01 -11.39
CA ASP A 161 39.23 7.90 -10.60
C ASP A 161 40.45 7.58 -11.48
N HIS A 162 40.28 6.71 -12.47
CA HIS A 162 41.28 6.48 -13.51
C HIS A 162 41.61 7.76 -14.29
N ALA A 163 40.58 8.46 -14.78
CA ALA A 163 40.79 9.72 -15.52
C ALA A 163 41.51 10.78 -14.66
N ARG A 164 41.17 10.88 -13.38
CA ARG A 164 41.84 11.76 -12.42
C ARG A 164 43.31 11.39 -12.26
N THR A 165 43.62 10.10 -12.15
CA THR A 165 45.01 9.62 -12.04
C THR A 165 45.83 9.97 -13.29
N TYR A 166 45.25 9.78 -14.49
CA TYR A 166 45.90 10.18 -15.74
C TYR A 166 46.11 11.69 -15.85
N LEU A 167 45.13 12.50 -15.42
CA LEU A 167 45.26 13.96 -15.42
C LEU A 167 46.43 14.42 -14.56
N VAL A 168 46.54 13.91 -13.33
CA VAL A 168 47.66 14.23 -12.43
C VAL A 168 49.00 13.82 -13.06
N ALA A 169 49.07 12.66 -13.70
CA ALA A 169 50.28 12.23 -14.38
C ALA A 169 50.66 13.14 -15.56
N ILE A 170 49.68 13.57 -16.36
CA ILE A 170 49.90 14.49 -17.48
C ILE A 170 50.31 15.88 -16.99
N GLU A 171 49.69 16.39 -15.93
CA GLU A 171 50.05 17.66 -15.30
C GLU A 171 51.51 17.64 -14.82
N ASN A 172 51.95 16.57 -14.14
CA ASN A 172 53.34 16.40 -13.72
C ASN A 172 54.31 16.36 -14.91
N GLN A 173 53.94 15.69 -16.01
CA GLN A 173 54.77 15.66 -17.24
C GLN A 173 54.87 17.04 -17.91
N LEU A 174 53.77 17.79 -17.93
CA LEU A 174 53.73 19.16 -18.46
C LEU A 174 54.62 20.10 -17.64
N GLU A 175 54.57 20.01 -16.32
CA GLU A 175 55.41 20.80 -15.43
C GLU A 175 56.89 20.50 -15.65
N ALA A 176 57.27 19.21 -15.68
CA ALA A 176 58.64 18.79 -15.99
C ALA A 176 59.11 19.25 -17.38
N PHE A 177 58.21 19.21 -18.38
CA PHE A 177 58.52 19.71 -19.71
C PHE A 177 58.73 21.23 -19.73
N HIS A 178 57.87 21.99 -19.03
CA HIS A 178 58.02 23.44 -18.87
C HIS A 178 59.35 23.80 -18.19
N GLU A 179 59.73 23.11 -17.12
CA GLU A 179 61.02 23.31 -16.45
C GLU A 179 62.20 23.01 -17.39
N SER A 180 62.16 21.88 -18.09
CA SER A 180 63.21 21.48 -19.05
C SER A 180 63.34 22.49 -20.19
N ALA A 181 62.21 22.92 -20.77
CA ALA A 181 62.18 23.91 -21.85
C ALA A 181 62.71 25.27 -21.39
N LYS A 182 62.29 25.75 -20.21
CA LYS A 182 62.80 26.98 -19.59
C LYS A 182 64.31 26.90 -19.38
N HIS A 183 64.80 25.77 -18.87
CA HIS A 183 66.23 25.56 -18.65
C HIS A 183 67.02 25.55 -19.96
N LYS A 184 66.52 24.87 -21.00
CA LYS A 184 67.15 24.85 -22.35
C LYS A 184 67.16 26.25 -22.98
N SER A 185 66.06 26.99 -22.91
CA SER A 185 65.95 28.35 -23.45
C SER A 185 66.90 29.32 -22.73
N SER A 186 66.98 29.25 -21.40
CA SER A 186 67.93 30.05 -20.62
C SER A 186 69.38 29.74 -20.99
N LYS A 187 69.70 28.45 -21.15
CA LYS A 187 71.04 28.01 -21.58
C LYS A 187 71.41 28.51 -22.98
N MET A 188 70.48 28.48 -23.94
CA MET A 188 70.71 29.05 -25.27
C MET A 188 70.96 30.56 -25.22
N LEU A 189 70.16 31.31 -24.46
CA LEU A 189 70.33 32.76 -24.30
C LEU A 189 71.67 33.12 -23.67
N MET A 190 72.07 32.41 -22.61
CA MET A 190 73.40 32.58 -21.99
C MET A 190 74.52 32.26 -22.99
N GLY A 191 74.39 31.19 -23.77
CA GLY A 191 75.38 30.83 -24.79
C GLY A 191 75.48 31.84 -25.93
N PHE A 192 74.38 32.54 -26.27
CA PHE A 192 74.40 33.62 -27.26
C PHE A 192 75.03 34.91 -26.71
N ALA A 193 74.79 35.21 -25.43
CA ALA A 193 75.36 36.37 -24.75
C ALA A 193 76.85 36.21 -24.42
N SER A 194 77.36 34.98 -24.28
CA SER A 194 78.79 34.72 -24.03
C SER A 194 79.64 34.68 -25.30
N ASN A 195 79.03 34.68 -26.48
CA ASN A 195 79.70 34.54 -27.78
C ASN A 195 79.64 35.82 -28.64
N ASN A 196 79.28 36.95 -28.01
CA ASN A 196 79.40 38.32 -28.54
C ASN A 196 80.44 39.07 -27.69
#